data_AF-A0A7S0KZ35-F1
#
_entry.id   AF-A0A7S0KZ35-F1
#
_cell.length_a   1.000
_cell.length_b   1.000
_cell.length_c   1.000
_cell.angle_alpha   90.00
_cell.angle_beta   90.00
_cell.angle_gamma   90.00
#
_symmetry.space_group_name_H-M   'P 1'
#
loop_
_entity.id
_entity.type
_entity.pdbx_description
1 polymer ?
#
loop_
_entity_poly.entity_id
_entity_poly.type
_entity_poly.pdbx_seq_one_letter_code
_entity_poly.pdbx_strand_id
1 'polypeptide(L)'
;VLARRMDRHRPYNLERCCLVGPCATGNLNRTQYACITQLRHPLERMVSAWFYKGHHPGRDYVTPVSSRSCPSYRGCSKLSLSEDGWEWRWEERTDNVLRQHSRAFNEYVSAEGYANAMTRMLGLGVHAYDATKHVNARAAYLAQQRLRQMAHIGLTELPVASMALLAHTFTDSASTCVSLWARLLSTSRIQLRRRVPQAEKLTLRSRLQAQGGAAILRQFNSMNNADIELYELGVELFCERWMRALAAAPSSTCLPALSAQAQHRCDDAEAGTADDGAAKGLRRDEARGLLLASAFCERRQCGLTASNASLKDTAELVRCGKRG
;
A
#
# COMPACT_ATOMS: atom_id res chain seq x y z
N VAL A 1 14.47 8.50 9.94
CA VAL A 1 15.71 8.61 10.76
C VAL A 1 16.42 7.26 10.86
N LEU A 2 15.72 6.15 11.12
CA LEU A 2 16.30 4.79 11.01
C LEU A 2 16.83 4.42 9.60
N ALA A 3 16.23 4.95 8.52
CA ALA A 3 16.71 4.71 7.15
C ALA A 3 17.89 5.59 6.69
N ARG A 4 18.34 6.59 7.47
CA ARG A 4 19.36 7.56 7.01
C ARG A 4 20.81 7.12 7.22
N ARG A 5 21.05 5.93 7.80
CA ARG A 5 22.40 5.38 8.01
C ARG A 5 22.76 4.19 7.09
N MET A 6 21.90 3.84 6.13
CA MET A 6 22.17 2.75 5.20
C MET A 6 22.74 3.28 3.87
N ASP A 7 23.91 2.76 3.54
CA ASP A 7 24.83 3.14 2.45
C ASP A 7 24.15 3.39 1.10
N ARG A 8 24.52 4.50 0.43
CA ARG A 8 23.87 4.98 -0.81
C ARG A 8 24.33 4.30 -2.11
N HIS A 9 25.20 3.30 -2.07
CA HIS A 9 25.91 2.83 -3.28
C HIS A 9 25.99 1.31 -3.50
N ARG A 10 25.07 0.50 -2.94
CA ARG A 10 24.95 -0.91 -3.38
C ARG A 10 23.57 -1.21 -3.95
N PRO A 11 23.47 -1.88 -5.11
CA PRO A 11 22.20 -2.42 -5.58
C PRO A 11 21.65 -3.34 -4.49
N TYR A 12 20.37 -3.15 -4.16
CA TYR A 12 19.67 -3.95 -3.15
C TYR A 12 19.70 -5.42 -3.57
N ASN A 13 20.64 -6.18 -3.00
CA ASN A 13 20.67 -7.61 -3.19
C ASN A 13 19.63 -8.20 -2.23
N LEU A 14 18.36 -8.24 -2.67
CA LEU A 14 17.21 -8.79 -1.92
C LEU A 14 17.46 -10.24 -1.46
N GLU A 15 18.39 -10.95 -2.10
CA GLU A 15 18.89 -12.24 -1.63
C GLU A 15 19.41 -12.16 -0.18
N ARG A 16 20.08 -11.08 0.24
CA ARG A 16 20.60 -10.99 1.62
C ARG A 16 19.56 -10.73 2.70
N CYS A 17 18.41 -10.15 2.35
CA CYS A 17 17.33 -9.91 3.30
C CYS A 17 16.32 -11.06 3.37
N CYS A 18 16.23 -11.90 2.33
CA CYS A 18 15.20 -12.93 2.19
C CYS A 18 15.74 -14.34 1.95
N LEU A 19 17.05 -14.59 2.06
CA LEU A 19 17.60 -15.95 2.06
C LEU A 19 17.30 -16.63 3.41
N VAL A 20 16.24 -17.41 3.38
CA VAL A 20 15.97 -18.49 4.33
C VAL A 20 17.11 -19.50 4.22
N GLY A 21 18.04 -19.47 5.18
CA GLY A 21 18.63 -20.70 5.69
C GLY A 21 17.75 -21.21 6.83
N PRO A 22 17.66 -22.53 7.07
CA PRO A 22 17.00 -23.03 8.26
C PRO A 22 17.67 -22.40 9.48
N CYS A 23 16.87 -21.95 10.43
CA CYS A 23 17.31 -21.49 11.75
C CYS A 23 17.94 -22.69 12.49
N ALA A 24 19.16 -23.04 12.12
CA ALA A 24 19.98 -23.99 12.84
C ALA A 24 20.52 -23.27 14.08
N THR A 25 20.19 -23.86 15.22
CA THR A 25 20.71 -23.60 16.55
C THR A 25 22.23 -23.43 16.53
N GLY A 26 22.71 -22.19 16.59
CA GLY A 26 24.15 -21.91 16.67
C GLY A 26 24.43 -20.41 16.74
N ASN A 27 24.62 -19.91 17.96
CA ASN A 27 25.22 -18.62 18.34
C ASN A 27 25.23 -17.51 17.26
N LEU A 28 24.14 -16.76 17.19
CA LEU A 28 23.98 -15.66 16.24
C LEU A 28 24.51 -14.34 16.82
N ASN A 29 25.75 -14.01 16.47
CA ASN A 29 26.26 -12.63 16.43
C ASN A 29 26.03 -12.00 15.03
N ARG A 30 24.87 -12.27 14.40
CA ARG A 30 24.45 -11.67 13.12
C ARG A 30 23.17 -10.87 13.36
N THR A 31 23.25 -9.56 13.16
CA THR A 31 22.10 -8.64 13.07
C THR A 31 21.05 -9.21 12.13
N GLN A 32 20.00 -9.82 12.68
CA GLN A 32 18.84 -10.26 11.90
C GLN A 32 18.12 -9.01 11.39
N TYR A 33 18.09 -8.83 10.06
CA TYR A 33 17.36 -7.74 9.45
C TYR A 33 15.87 -8.08 9.43
N ALA A 34 15.06 -7.32 10.18
CA ALA A 34 13.61 -7.43 10.12
C ALA A 34 13.09 -6.82 8.80
N CYS A 35 12.55 -7.67 7.92
CA CYS A 35 11.92 -7.21 6.69
C CYS A 35 10.50 -6.69 6.96
N ILE A 36 10.17 -5.56 6.34
CA ILE A 36 8.83 -4.95 6.40
C ILE A 36 8.35 -4.64 4.99
N THR A 37 7.03 -4.69 4.77
CA THR A 37 6.42 -4.28 3.51
C THR A 37 5.14 -3.49 3.71
N GLN A 38 4.71 -2.79 2.67
CA GLN A 38 3.36 -2.25 2.54
C GLN A 38 2.73 -2.79 1.26
N LEU A 39 1.53 -3.34 1.39
CA LEU A 39 0.73 -3.79 0.28
C LEU A 39 -0.35 -2.77 -0.04
N ARG A 40 -0.89 -2.89 -1.24
CA ARG A 40 -2.04 -2.14 -1.72
C ARG A 40 -2.83 -3.05 -2.65
N HIS A 41 -4.15 -2.94 -2.62
CA HIS A 41 -5.04 -3.66 -3.49
C HIS A 41 -4.54 -3.53 -4.94
N PRO A 42 -4.35 -4.63 -5.70
CA PRO A 42 -3.61 -4.57 -6.95
C PRO A 42 -4.25 -3.63 -7.98
N LEU A 43 -5.58 -3.51 -7.99
CA LEU A 43 -6.29 -2.56 -8.87
C LEU A 43 -5.97 -1.11 -8.50
N GLU A 44 -5.97 -0.79 -7.21
CA GLU A 44 -5.69 0.57 -6.74
C GLU A 44 -4.21 0.93 -6.93
N ARG A 45 -3.31 -0.05 -6.77
CA ARG A 45 -1.90 0.07 -7.13
C ARG A 45 -1.77 0.43 -8.61
N MET A 46 -2.42 -0.34 -9.49
CA MET A 46 -2.36 -0.15 -10.94
C MET A 46 -2.93 1.20 -11.37
N VAL A 47 -4.12 1.58 -10.89
CA VAL A 47 -4.72 2.91 -11.11
C VAL A 47 -3.77 4.00 -10.64
N SER A 48 -3.19 3.85 -9.45
CA SER A 48 -2.28 4.86 -8.92
C SER A 48 -0.97 4.94 -9.68
N ALA A 49 -0.46 3.82 -10.20
CA ALA A 49 0.75 3.77 -11.00
C ALA A 49 0.50 4.41 -12.38
N TRP A 50 -0.68 4.21 -12.97
CA TRP A 50 -1.11 4.90 -14.19
C TRP A 50 -1.18 6.42 -14.01
N PHE A 51 -1.70 6.90 -12.87
CA PHE A 51 -1.72 8.34 -12.57
C PHE A 51 -0.34 8.94 -12.24
N TYR A 52 0.61 8.11 -11.80
CA TYR A 52 1.95 8.58 -11.48
C TYR A 52 2.78 8.58 -12.78
N LYS A 53 2.97 9.79 -13.32
CA LYS A 53 3.52 10.22 -14.63
C LYS A 53 4.88 9.63 -15.09
N GLY A 54 5.33 8.52 -14.53
CA GLY A 54 6.66 7.93 -14.75
C GLY A 54 6.71 6.43 -14.49
N HIS A 55 5.63 5.71 -14.76
CA HIS A 55 5.65 4.26 -14.87
C HIS A 55 5.16 3.89 -16.26
N HIS A 56 6.01 4.10 -17.28
CA HIS A 56 5.78 3.60 -18.63
C HIS A 56 6.85 2.54 -18.93
N PRO A 57 6.55 1.35 -19.46
CA PRO A 57 7.53 0.28 -19.62
C PRO A 57 8.62 0.74 -20.59
N GLY A 58 8.21 1.53 -21.58
CA GLY A 58 9.07 2.16 -22.57
C GLY A 58 9.89 3.36 -22.08
N ARG A 59 9.71 3.88 -20.85
CA ARG A 59 10.59 4.93 -20.29
C ARG A 59 11.34 4.47 -19.05
N ASP A 60 10.80 3.49 -18.34
CA ASP A 60 11.50 2.85 -17.23
C ASP A 60 12.51 1.79 -17.71
N TYR A 61 12.39 1.27 -18.95
CA TYR A 61 13.25 0.20 -19.49
C TYR A 61 13.84 0.43 -20.89
N VAL A 62 13.56 1.54 -21.59
CA VAL A 62 14.23 1.79 -22.88
C VAL A 62 15.63 2.34 -22.64
N THR A 63 16.53 1.37 -22.46
CA THR A 63 17.96 1.34 -22.82
C THR A 63 18.94 2.38 -22.25
N PRO A 64 20.20 1.98 -22.00
CA PRO A 64 21.29 2.90 -21.69
C PRO A 64 21.55 3.74 -22.94
N VAL A 65 20.98 4.95 -22.98
CA VAL A 65 21.45 5.97 -23.91
C VAL A 65 22.82 6.40 -23.40
N SER A 66 23.87 5.76 -23.90
CA SER A 66 25.15 6.43 -24.02
C SER A 66 24.91 7.74 -24.76
N SER A 67 25.36 8.82 -24.15
CA SER A 67 25.38 10.20 -24.64
C SER A 67 24.20 11.10 -24.21
N ARG A 68 24.59 11.97 -23.27
CA ARG A 68 24.26 13.41 -23.19
C ARG A 68 22.82 13.80 -22.88
N SER A 69 22.65 14.05 -21.58
CA SER A 69 21.94 15.20 -21.03
C SER A 69 20.51 15.41 -21.51
N CYS A 70 19.58 14.67 -20.90
CA CYS A 70 18.27 15.22 -20.58
C CYS A 70 18.29 15.62 -19.09
N PRO A 71 18.83 16.81 -18.73
CA PRO A 71 18.77 17.26 -17.35
C PRO A 71 17.29 17.55 -17.03
N SER A 72 16.78 16.91 -15.98
CA SER A 72 15.45 17.14 -15.39
C SER A 72 14.21 16.67 -16.19
N TYR A 73 13.83 15.41 -15.98
CA TYR A 73 12.64 15.01 -15.21
C TYR A 73 11.57 16.09 -14.91
N ARG A 74 11.03 16.81 -15.92
CA ARG A 74 9.85 17.70 -15.81
C ARG A 74 9.32 18.25 -17.15
N GLY A 75 9.84 17.77 -18.28
CA GLY A 75 9.59 18.36 -19.60
C GLY A 75 8.49 17.73 -20.46
N CYS A 76 7.61 16.88 -19.93
CA CYS A 76 6.40 16.51 -20.70
C CYS A 76 5.40 17.66 -20.64
N SER A 77 5.34 18.41 -21.74
CA SER A 77 4.35 19.46 -22.00
C SER A 77 2.94 18.89 -21.93
N LYS A 78 2.06 19.64 -21.25
CA LYS A 78 0.60 19.49 -21.17
C LYS A 78 0.09 18.04 -21.16
N LEU A 79 -0.07 17.51 -19.95
CA LEU A 79 -0.95 16.36 -19.76
C LEU A 79 -2.39 16.87 -19.78
N SER A 80 -3.10 16.63 -20.87
CA SER A 80 -4.55 16.64 -20.87
C SER A 80 -5.04 15.22 -20.64
N LEU A 81 -5.93 15.06 -19.68
CA LEU A 81 -6.85 13.93 -19.71
C LEU A 81 -7.80 14.20 -20.89
N SER A 82 -8.09 13.19 -21.70
CA SER A 82 -9.23 13.29 -22.63
C SER A 82 -10.50 13.65 -21.86
N GLU A 83 -11.51 14.21 -22.51
CA GLU A 83 -12.81 14.49 -21.85
C GLU A 83 -13.39 13.23 -21.19
N ASP A 84 -13.10 12.07 -21.75
CA ASP A 84 -13.49 10.77 -21.20
C ASP A 84 -12.59 10.32 -20.02
N GLY A 85 -11.40 10.91 -19.85
CA GLY A 85 -10.48 10.67 -18.73
C GLY A 85 -9.71 9.36 -18.80
N TRP A 86 -9.72 8.67 -19.95
CA TRP A 86 -9.14 7.34 -20.11
C TRP A 86 -7.80 7.31 -20.82
N GLU A 87 -7.39 8.43 -21.40
CA GLU A 87 -6.20 8.52 -22.23
C GLU A 87 -5.24 9.57 -21.66
N TRP A 88 -4.01 9.17 -21.38
CA TRP A 88 -2.92 10.13 -21.20
C TRP A 88 -2.43 10.54 -22.56
N ARG A 89 -2.30 11.84 -22.79
CA ARG A 89 -1.54 12.39 -23.91
C ARG A 89 -0.29 13.07 -23.35
N TRP A 90 0.86 12.77 -23.94
CA TRP A 90 2.10 13.47 -23.64
C TRP A 90 2.88 13.71 -24.92
N GLU A 91 3.70 14.75 -24.91
CA GLU A 91 4.57 15.05 -26.04
C GLU A 91 6.01 14.66 -25.69
N GLU A 92 6.71 14.10 -26.67
CA GLU A 92 8.11 13.74 -26.60
C GLU A 92 8.85 14.42 -27.75
N ARG A 93 9.92 15.13 -27.43
CA ARG A 93 10.75 15.79 -28.43
C ARG A 93 12.00 14.95 -28.67
N THR A 94 12.11 14.34 -29.86
CA THR A 94 13.28 13.58 -30.30
C THR A 94 13.78 14.19 -31.59
N ASP A 95 15.07 14.57 -31.65
CA ASP A 95 15.71 15.14 -32.84
C ASP A 95 14.93 16.30 -33.49
N ASN A 96 14.48 17.25 -32.65
CA ASN A 96 13.61 18.38 -33.03
C ASN A 96 12.20 18.04 -33.53
N VAL A 97 11.82 16.76 -33.62
CA VAL A 97 10.46 16.32 -33.93
C VAL A 97 9.65 16.22 -32.63
N LEU A 98 8.49 16.88 -32.59
CA LEU A 98 7.51 16.71 -31.53
C LEU A 98 6.62 15.50 -31.87
N ARG A 99 6.75 14.42 -31.11
CA ARG A 99 5.86 13.26 -31.19
C ARG A 99 4.80 13.37 -30.11
N GLN A 100 3.54 13.31 -30.50
CA GLN A 100 2.45 13.12 -29.54
C GLN A 100 2.28 11.62 -29.31
N HIS A 101 2.32 11.24 -28.04
CA HIS A 101 2.03 9.91 -27.58
C HIS A 101 0.73 9.95 -26.82
N SER A 102 -0.02 8.87 -26.94
CA SER A 102 -1.10 8.62 -26.02
C SER A 102 -1.11 7.20 -25.53
N ARG A 103 -1.62 7.00 -24.32
CA ARG A 103 -1.95 5.67 -23.82
C ARG A 103 -3.24 5.68 -23.03
N ALA A 104 -4.14 4.81 -23.45
CA ALA A 104 -5.36 4.58 -22.74
C ALA A 104 -5.15 3.63 -21.54
N PHE A 105 -5.99 3.73 -20.51
CA PHE A 105 -5.87 2.88 -19.32
C PHE A 105 -5.99 1.38 -19.65
N ASN A 106 -6.84 1.01 -20.60
CA ASN A 106 -6.96 -0.38 -21.07
C ASN A 106 -5.63 -0.92 -21.62
N GLU A 107 -4.86 -0.12 -22.36
CA GLU A 107 -3.53 -0.49 -22.83
C GLU A 107 -2.53 -0.65 -21.67
N TYR A 108 -2.69 0.17 -20.62
CA TYR A 108 -1.90 0.07 -19.41
C TYR A 108 -2.20 -1.22 -18.64
N VAL A 109 -3.49 -1.56 -18.48
CA VAL A 109 -3.93 -2.82 -17.86
C VAL A 109 -3.41 -4.03 -18.63
N SER A 110 -3.36 -3.93 -19.96
CA SER A 110 -2.92 -4.99 -20.88
C SER A 110 -1.41 -5.20 -20.91
N ALA A 111 -0.60 -4.31 -20.32
CA ALA A 111 0.85 -4.36 -20.45
C ALA A 111 1.48 -5.32 -19.43
N GLU A 112 2.17 -6.35 -19.92
CA GLU A 112 2.82 -7.40 -19.11
C GLU A 112 3.84 -6.86 -18.09
N GLY A 113 4.43 -5.70 -18.37
CA GLY A 113 5.32 -5.01 -17.44
C GLY A 113 4.62 -4.64 -16.13
N TYR A 114 3.31 -4.36 -16.13
CA TYR A 114 2.56 -3.97 -14.93
C TYR A 114 1.85 -5.10 -14.21
N ALA A 115 1.74 -6.26 -14.88
CA ALA A 115 1.17 -7.47 -14.35
C ALA A 115 2.00 -8.01 -13.17
N ASN A 116 1.31 -8.43 -12.11
CA ASN A 116 1.88 -9.17 -10.99
C ASN A 116 3.12 -8.54 -10.36
N ALA A 117 3.18 -7.21 -10.28
CA ALA A 117 4.38 -6.48 -9.88
C ALA A 117 4.79 -6.77 -8.43
N MET A 118 3.85 -6.92 -7.50
CA MET A 118 4.17 -7.22 -6.10
C MET A 118 4.76 -8.63 -5.97
N THR A 119 4.16 -9.59 -6.66
CA THR A 119 4.61 -10.98 -6.72
C THR A 119 5.96 -11.09 -7.40
N ARG A 120 6.21 -10.32 -8.45
CA ARG A 120 7.51 -10.23 -9.12
C ARG A 120 8.60 -9.73 -8.15
N MET A 121 8.33 -8.62 -7.45
CA MET A 121 9.28 -8.07 -6.47
C MET A 121 9.56 -9.04 -5.32
N LEU A 122 8.50 -9.58 -4.71
CA LEU A 122 8.64 -10.43 -3.53
C LEU A 122 9.09 -11.85 -3.89
N GLY A 123 8.64 -12.42 -5.00
CA GLY A 123 8.92 -13.79 -5.41
C GLY A 123 10.23 -13.96 -6.17
N LEU A 124 10.51 -13.06 -7.11
CA LEU A 124 11.71 -13.13 -7.95
C LEU A 124 12.85 -12.22 -7.46
N GLY A 125 12.57 -11.26 -6.57
CA GLY A 125 13.58 -10.32 -6.10
C GLY A 125 14.06 -9.33 -7.18
N VAL A 126 13.25 -9.12 -8.21
CA VAL A 126 13.56 -8.21 -9.33
C VAL A 126 12.70 -6.95 -9.27
N HIS A 127 13.00 -5.97 -10.13
CA HIS A 127 12.22 -4.74 -10.18
C HIS A 127 10.76 -5.02 -10.58
N ALA A 128 9.85 -4.20 -10.05
CA ALA A 128 8.40 -4.31 -10.23
C ALA A 128 7.92 -4.47 -11.68
N TYR A 129 8.66 -3.88 -12.62
CA TYR A 129 8.24 -3.68 -14.01
C TYR A 129 9.13 -4.37 -15.04
N ASP A 130 10.00 -5.28 -14.59
CA ASP A 130 10.83 -6.08 -15.48
C ASP A 130 9.96 -7.11 -16.23
N ALA A 131 9.49 -6.72 -17.41
CA ALA A 131 8.61 -7.54 -18.25
C ALA A 131 9.29 -8.83 -18.75
N THR A 132 10.62 -8.91 -18.73
CA THR A 132 11.35 -10.14 -19.12
C THR A 132 11.18 -11.27 -18.12
N LYS A 133 10.69 -10.96 -16.91
CA LYS A 133 10.50 -11.90 -15.82
C LYS A 133 9.02 -12.16 -15.59
N HIS A 134 8.52 -13.24 -16.21
CA HIS A 134 7.17 -13.72 -16.02
C HIS A 134 6.99 -14.36 -14.63
N VAL A 135 5.86 -14.07 -13.99
CA VAL A 135 5.49 -14.67 -12.71
C VAL A 135 4.88 -16.04 -12.97
N ASN A 136 5.60 -17.09 -12.57
CA ASN A 136 5.12 -18.48 -12.60
C ASN A 136 4.70 -18.95 -11.19
N ALA A 137 4.17 -20.18 -11.09
CA ALA A 137 3.72 -20.74 -9.81
C ALA A 137 4.80 -20.74 -8.72
N ARG A 138 6.07 -20.98 -9.08
CA ARG A 138 7.19 -20.93 -8.14
C ARG A 138 7.42 -19.52 -7.61
N ALA A 139 7.37 -18.51 -8.47
CA ALA A 139 7.49 -17.10 -8.06
C ALA A 139 6.37 -16.70 -7.09
N ALA A 140 5.12 -17.08 -7.41
CA ALA A 140 3.97 -16.84 -6.54
C ALA A 140 4.14 -17.52 -5.17
N TYR A 141 4.53 -18.80 -5.15
CA TYR A 141 4.81 -19.53 -3.91
C TYR A 141 5.90 -18.84 -3.07
N LEU A 142 7.02 -18.47 -3.68
CA LEU A 142 8.12 -17.78 -2.99
C LEU A 142 7.69 -16.42 -2.43
N ALA A 143 6.88 -15.66 -3.18
CA ALA A 143 6.34 -14.38 -2.72
C ALA A 143 5.49 -14.56 -1.46
N GLN A 144 4.60 -15.55 -1.45
CA GLN A 144 3.76 -15.88 -0.28
C GLN A 144 4.61 -16.32 0.91
N GLN A 145 5.60 -17.19 0.72
CA GLN A 145 6.50 -17.63 1.80
C GLN A 145 7.27 -16.46 2.41
N ARG A 146 7.84 -15.59 1.56
CA ARG A 146 8.55 -14.40 2.02
C ARG A 146 7.63 -13.44 2.74
N LEU A 147 6.40 -13.25 2.27
CA LEU A 147 5.40 -12.41 2.92
C LEU A 147 5.09 -12.91 4.34
N ARG A 148 4.88 -14.22 4.52
CA ARG A 148 4.65 -14.84 5.84
C ARG A 148 5.79 -14.59 6.82
N GLN A 149 7.03 -14.56 6.33
CA GLN A 149 8.23 -14.36 7.14
C GLN A 149 8.52 -12.89 7.48
N MET A 150 7.81 -11.92 6.91
CA MET A 150 8.05 -10.52 7.20
C MET A 150 7.66 -10.17 8.63
N ALA A 151 8.49 -9.36 9.29
CA ALA A 151 8.20 -8.87 10.65
C ALA A 151 6.95 -7.98 10.66
N HIS A 152 6.76 -7.18 9.62
CA HIS A 152 5.60 -6.29 9.48
C HIS A 152 5.05 -6.28 8.05
N ILE A 153 3.72 -6.28 7.96
CA ILE A 153 2.96 -6.09 6.73
C ILE A 153 1.98 -4.96 7.01
N GLY A 154 2.02 -3.90 6.21
CA GLY A 154 1.04 -2.80 6.25
C GLY A 154 0.12 -2.85 5.04
N LEU A 155 -1.05 -2.22 5.15
CA LEU A 155 -2.02 -2.01 4.07
C LEU A 155 -2.18 -0.51 3.80
N THR A 156 -2.04 -0.10 2.54
CA THR A 156 -2.09 1.31 2.13
C THR A 156 -3.48 1.93 2.32
N GLU A 157 -4.52 1.09 2.30
CA GLU A 157 -5.93 1.42 2.54
C GLU A 157 -6.22 1.70 4.01
N LEU A 158 -5.42 1.12 4.92
CA LEU A 158 -5.50 1.31 6.37
C LEU A 158 -4.21 1.94 6.89
N PRO A 159 -3.85 3.16 6.46
CA PRO A 159 -2.54 3.73 6.76
C PRO A 159 -2.34 3.99 8.26
N VAL A 160 -3.39 4.42 8.98
CA VAL A 160 -3.32 4.71 10.42
C VAL A 160 -3.06 3.43 11.21
N ALA A 161 -3.84 2.38 10.94
CA ALA A 161 -3.69 1.08 11.58
C ALA A 161 -2.36 0.41 11.20
N SER A 162 -1.92 0.50 9.95
CA SER A 162 -0.62 -0.01 9.52
C SER A 162 0.54 0.62 10.29
N MET A 163 0.49 1.94 10.51
CA MET A 163 1.50 2.62 11.32
C MET A 163 1.43 2.23 12.80
N ALA A 164 0.23 2.02 13.35
CA ALA A 164 0.05 1.59 14.73
C ALA A 164 0.61 0.17 14.94
N LEU A 165 0.30 -0.75 14.02
CA LEU A 165 0.84 -2.10 14.03
C LEU A 165 2.35 -2.11 13.81
N LEU A 166 2.89 -1.24 12.95
CA LEU A 166 4.34 -1.08 12.78
C LEU A 166 5.00 -0.63 14.07
N ALA A 167 4.45 0.38 14.74
CA ALA A 167 4.99 0.85 16.02
C ALA A 167 4.96 -0.27 17.07
N HIS A 168 3.85 -1.00 17.17
CA HIS A 168 3.73 -2.15 18.07
C HIS A 168 4.73 -3.26 17.77
N THR A 169 5.00 -3.56 16.49
CA THR A 169 5.92 -4.63 16.07
C THR A 169 7.35 -4.39 16.56
N PHE A 170 7.76 -3.14 16.73
CA PHE A 170 9.14 -2.75 17.04
C PHE A 170 9.32 -2.09 18.40
N THR A 171 8.33 -2.21 19.29
CA THR A 171 8.42 -1.62 20.63
C THR A 171 7.81 -2.54 21.68
N ASP A 172 8.53 -2.71 22.78
CA ASP A 172 8.09 -3.57 23.90
C ASP A 172 7.31 -2.80 24.97
N SER A 173 7.30 -1.47 24.91
CA SER A 173 6.60 -0.61 25.87
C SER A 173 5.52 0.23 25.21
N ALA A 174 4.36 0.30 25.85
CA ALA A 174 3.21 1.07 25.38
C ALA A 174 3.54 2.55 25.15
N SER A 175 4.30 3.19 26.05
CA SER A 175 4.70 4.59 25.94
C SER A 175 5.61 4.87 24.72
N THR A 176 6.55 3.96 24.44
CA THR A 176 7.45 4.07 23.28
C THR A 176 6.68 3.85 21.99
N CYS A 177 5.76 2.89 21.98
CA CYS A 177 4.91 2.64 20.83
C CYS A 177 4.05 3.85 20.48
N VAL A 178 3.32 4.43 21.45
CA VAL A 178 2.46 5.60 21.22
C VAL A 178 3.28 6.77 20.69
N SER A 179 4.47 7.01 21.27
CA SER A 179 5.40 8.05 20.82
C SER A 179 5.90 7.81 19.40
N LEU A 180 6.29 6.58 19.07
CA LEU A 180 6.74 6.19 17.74
C LEU A 180 5.61 6.32 16.71
N TRP A 181 4.42 5.85 17.04
CA TRP A 181 3.23 5.94 16.19
C TRP A 181 2.87 7.40 15.89
N ALA A 182 2.83 8.27 16.90
CA ALA A 182 2.58 9.71 16.72
C ALA A 182 3.61 10.35 15.76
N ARG A 183 4.88 9.92 15.85
CA ARG A 183 5.96 10.39 14.96
C ARG A 183 5.84 9.85 13.53
N LEU A 184 5.43 8.59 13.37
CA LEU A 184 5.17 7.98 12.05
C LEU A 184 4.01 8.68 11.35
N LEU A 185 2.94 8.96 12.09
CA LEU A 185 1.79 9.70 11.57
C LEU A 185 2.13 11.14 11.22
N SER A 186 2.86 11.87 12.06
CA SER A 186 3.22 13.26 11.76
C SER A 186 4.02 13.38 10.45
N THR A 187 4.91 12.42 10.20
CA THR A 187 5.68 12.34 8.94
C THR A 187 4.77 11.99 7.76
N SER A 188 3.83 11.06 7.94
CA SER A 188 2.90 10.61 6.90
C SER A 188 1.85 11.66 6.55
N ARG A 189 1.41 12.48 7.51
CA ARG A 189 0.44 13.57 7.31
C ARG A 189 0.89 14.56 6.22
N ILE A 190 2.19 14.82 6.11
CA ILE A 190 2.78 15.67 5.06
C ILE A 190 2.56 15.07 3.66
N GLN A 191 2.56 13.74 3.55
CA GLN A 191 2.34 13.03 2.29
C GLN A 191 0.86 12.81 1.99
N LEU A 192 0.03 12.58 3.01
CA LEU A 192 -1.42 12.38 2.86
C LEU A 192 -2.13 13.64 2.32
N ARG A 193 -1.67 14.84 2.71
CA ARG A 193 -2.23 16.12 2.23
C ARG A 193 -1.90 16.46 0.77
N ARG A 194 -0.89 15.82 0.17
CA ARG A 194 -0.45 16.06 -1.23
C ARG A 194 -1.04 15.08 -2.24
N ARG A 195 -2.04 14.30 -1.86
CA ARG A 195 -2.65 13.32 -2.78
C ARG A 195 -3.38 14.06 -3.91
N VAL A 196 -3.17 13.58 -5.15
CA VAL A 196 -4.09 13.74 -6.29
C VAL A 196 -5.53 13.65 -5.75
N PRO A 197 -6.47 14.53 -6.16
CA PRO A 197 -7.80 14.59 -5.58
C PRO A 197 -8.36 13.17 -5.46
N GLN A 198 -8.57 12.71 -4.24
CA GLN A 198 -9.06 11.35 -3.97
C GLN A 198 -10.40 11.11 -4.69
N ALA A 199 -11.14 12.19 -4.96
CA ALA A 199 -12.24 12.27 -5.90
C ALA A 199 -11.92 11.60 -7.24
N GLU A 200 -10.84 11.96 -7.94
CA GLU A 200 -10.50 11.40 -9.27
C GLU A 200 -10.25 9.89 -9.24
N LYS A 201 -9.57 9.39 -8.20
CA LYS A 201 -9.32 7.93 -8.05
C LYS A 201 -10.59 7.14 -7.75
N LEU A 202 -11.45 7.68 -6.88
CA LEU A 202 -12.76 7.09 -6.56
C LEU A 202 -13.70 7.16 -7.77
N THR A 203 -13.59 8.22 -8.57
CA THR A 203 -14.35 8.38 -9.81
C THR A 203 -13.92 7.33 -10.83
N LEU A 204 -12.61 7.05 -10.99
CA LEU A 204 -12.14 6.04 -11.93
C LEU A 204 -12.61 4.63 -11.56
N ARG A 205 -12.53 4.23 -10.27
CA ARG A 205 -13.05 2.92 -9.84
C ARG A 205 -14.55 2.80 -10.07
N SER A 206 -15.30 3.84 -9.71
CA SER A 206 -16.76 3.86 -9.90
C SER A 206 -17.12 3.85 -11.39
N ARG A 207 -16.35 4.53 -12.24
CA ARG A 207 -16.51 4.54 -13.70
C ARG A 207 -16.12 3.20 -14.35
N LEU A 208 -15.04 2.56 -13.91
CA LEU A 208 -14.67 1.18 -14.30
C LEU A 208 -15.80 0.20 -14.00
N GLN A 209 -16.53 0.40 -12.91
CA GLN A 209 -17.68 -0.44 -12.56
C GLN A 209 -18.95 -0.09 -13.36
N ALA A 210 -19.13 1.17 -13.76
CA ALA A 210 -20.36 1.65 -14.39
C ALA A 210 -20.37 1.63 -15.94
N GLN A 211 -19.23 1.76 -16.62
CA GLN A 211 -19.18 2.03 -18.07
C GLN A 211 -18.30 1.02 -18.83
N GLY A 212 -18.80 -0.19 -19.10
CA GLY A 212 -18.09 -1.17 -19.95
C GLY A 212 -16.78 -1.73 -19.35
N GLY A 213 -16.37 -1.29 -18.16
CA GLY A 213 -15.13 -1.71 -17.53
C GLY A 213 -15.16 -3.14 -16.99
N ALA A 214 -16.26 -3.90 -17.15
CA ALA A 214 -16.27 -5.35 -16.89
C ALA A 214 -15.21 -6.08 -17.74
N ALA A 215 -15.01 -5.68 -18.99
CA ALA A 215 -13.95 -6.25 -19.84
C ALA A 215 -12.56 -5.91 -19.30
N ILE A 216 -12.33 -4.64 -18.93
CA ILE A 216 -11.07 -4.16 -18.35
C ILE A 216 -10.79 -4.86 -17.01
N LEU A 217 -11.80 -5.05 -16.17
CA LEU A 217 -11.68 -5.73 -14.88
C LEU A 217 -11.38 -7.23 -15.05
N ARG A 218 -12.03 -7.90 -16.02
CA ARG A 218 -11.69 -9.29 -16.36
C ARG A 218 -10.25 -9.41 -16.81
N GLN A 219 -9.81 -8.54 -17.70
CA GLN A 219 -8.43 -8.51 -18.19
C GLN A 219 -7.44 -8.21 -17.06
N PHE A 220 -7.75 -7.23 -16.21
CA PHE A 220 -6.96 -6.91 -15.04
C PHE A 220 -6.81 -8.13 -14.13
N ASN A 221 -7.91 -8.81 -13.81
CA ASN A 221 -7.91 -10.00 -12.95
C ASN A 221 -7.10 -11.15 -13.58
N SER A 222 -7.23 -11.38 -14.88
CA SER A 222 -6.45 -12.43 -15.56
C SER A 222 -4.96 -12.12 -15.56
N MET A 223 -4.58 -10.85 -15.63
CA MET A 223 -3.17 -10.44 -15.64
C MET A 223 -2.55 -10.28 -14.24
N ASN A 224 -3.37 -10.12 -13.20
CA ASN A 224 -2.89 -9.81 -11.84
C ASN A 224 -3.35 -10.84 -10.80
N ASN A 225 -3.69 -12.06 -11.22
CA ASN A 225 -4.17 -13.12 -10.34
C ASN A 225 -3.21 -13.41 -9.17
N ALA A 226 -1.90 -13.50 -9.42
CA ALA A 226 -0.93 -13.77 -8.38
C ALA A 226 -0.79 -12.60 -7.38
N ASP A 227 -0.86 -11.35 -7.86
CA ASP A 227 -0.90 -10.17 -6.99
C ASP A 227 -2.19 -10.11 -6.15
N ILE A 228 -3.31 -10.55 -6.70
CA ILE A 228 -4.60 -10.64 -5.97
C ILE A 228 -4.49 -11.67 -4.85
N GLU A 229 -4.03 -12.88 -5.14
CA GLU A 229 -3.82 -13.93 -4.13
C GLU A 229 -2.83 -13.50 -3.05
N LEU A 230 -1.71 -12.88 -3.44
CA LEU A 230 -0.70 -12.38 -2.51
C LEU A 230 -1.24 -11.25 -1.63
N TYR A 231 -2.08 -10.37 -2.19
CA TYR A 231 -2.74 -9.31 -1.43
C TYR A 231 -3.74 -9.88 -0.42
N GLU A 232 -4.57 -10.85 -0.80
CA GLU A 232 -5.52 -11.49 0.12
C GLU A 232 -4.79 -12.18 1.28
N LEU A 233 -3.70 -12.91 1.01
CA LEU A 233 -2.83 -13.45 2.06
C LEU A 233 -2.26 -12.34 2.96
N GLY A 234 -1.83 -11.23 2.36
CA GLY A 234 -1.33 -10.07 3.10
C GLY A 234 -2.38 -9.44 4.02
N VAL A 235 -3.63 -9.38 3.57
CA VAL A 235 -4.79 -8.92 4.36
C VAL A 235 -5.06 -9.88 5.53
N GLU A 236 -5.05 -11.18 5.28
CA GLU A 236 -5.22 -12.22 6.31
C GLU A 236 -4.15 -12.09 7.40
N LEU A 237 -2.87 -12.06 7.00
CA LEU A 237 -1.74 -11.92 7.93
C LEU A 237 -1.78 -10.59 8.69
N PHE A 238 -2.18 -9.50 8.02
CA PHE A 238 -2.38 -8.21 8.67
C PHE A 238 -3.43 -8.31 9.77
N CYS A 239 -4.59 -8.89 9.47
CA CYS A 239 -5.70 -8.98 10.41
C CYS A 239 -5.42 -9.95 11.56
N GLU A 240 -4.77 -11.09 11.30
CA GLU A 240 -4.31 -11.99 12.36
C GLU A 240 -3.40 -11.25 13.36
N ARG A 241 -2.41 -10.50 12.85
CA ARG A 241 -1.47 -9.73 13.68
C ARG A 241 -2.17 -8.58 14.42
N TRP A 242 -3.09 -7.89 13.76
CA TRP A 242 -3.90 -6.83 14.35
C TRP A 242 -4.71 -7.35 15.54
N MET A 243 -5.46 -8.44 15.34
CA MET A 243 -6.32 -9.01 16.37
C MET A 243 -5.51 -9.62 17.52
N ARG A 244 -4.38 -10.29 17.23
CA ARG A 244 -3.45 -10.75 18.27
C ARG A 244 -2.94 -9.58 19.11
N ALA A 245 -2.59 -8.46 18.47
CA ALA A 245 -2.09 -7.29 19.17
C ALA A 245 -3.17 -6.57 20.00
N LEU A 246 -4.44 -6.60 19.56
CA LEU A 246 -5.58 -6.11 20.34
C LEU A 246 -5.94 -7.02 21.52
N ALA A 247 -5.76 -8.33 21.38
CA ALA A 247 -6.02 -9.30 22.45
C ALA A 247 -4.96 -9.29 23.55
N ALA A 248 -3.80 -8.65 23.34
CA ALA A 248 -2.75 -8.55 24.34
C ALA A 248 -3.20 -7.67 25.53
N ALA A 249 -2.67 -7.94 26.74
CA ALA A 249 -3.15 -7.30 27.96
C ALA A 249 -3.08 -5.75 27.90
N PRO A 250 -4.17 -5.02 28.23
CA PRO A 250 -4.28 -3.57 28.01
C PRO A 250 -3.23 -2.72 28.72
N SER A 251 -2.76 -3.17 29.89
CA SER A 251 -1.76 -2.45 30.70
C SER A 251 -0.33 -2.56 30.16
N SER A 252 -0.10 -3.44 29.19
CA SER A 252 1.24 -3.75 28.67
C SER A 252 1.43 -3.38 27.19
N THR A 253 0.35 -3.15 26.44
CA THR A 253 0.43 -3.04 24.98
C THR A 253 -0.26 -1.79 24.42
N CYS A 254 0.32 -1.31 23.33
CA CYS A 254 0.01 -0.04 22.69
C CYS A 254 -1.35 -0.01 21.97
N LEU A 255 -1.68 -1.09 21.26
CA LEU A 255 -2.84 -1.15 20.38
C LEU A 255 -4.18 -1.12 21.14
N PRO A 256 -4.35 -1.86 22.24
CA PRO A 256 -5.55 -1.73 23.08
C PRO A 256 -5.73 -0.32 23.61
N ALA A 257 -4.65 0.33 24.07
CA ALA A 257 -4.70 1.70 24.57
C ALA A 257 -5.10 2.71 23.47
N LEU A 258 -4.53 2.58 22.26
CA LEU A 258 -4.91 3.41 21.12
C LEU A 258 -6.35 3.16 20.67
N SER A 259 -6.81 1.90 20.70
CA SER A 259 -8.18 1.54 20.34
C SER A 259 -9.20 2.07 21.35
N ALA A 260 -8.91 1.99 22.65
CA ALA A 260 -9.76 2.56 23.69
C ALA A 260 -9.84 4.10 23.58
N GLN A 261 -8.71 4.75 23.31
CA GLN A 261 -8.69 6.20 23.02
C GLN A 261 -9.50 6.55 21.76
N ALA A 262 -9.46 5.69 20.73
CA ALA A 262 -10.25 5.87 19.52
C ALA A 262 -11.75 5.77 19.79
N GLN A 263 -12.17 4.79 20.60
CA GLN A 263 -13.57 4.63 20.98
C GLN A 263 -14.08 5.83 21.76
N HIS A 264 -13.38 6.21 22.84
CA HIS A 264 -13.74 7.38 23.66
C HIS A 264 -13.85 8.65 22.80
N ARG A 265 -12.93 8.87 21.86
CA ARG A 265 -12.98 10.02 20.96
C ARG A 265 -14.16 10.01 19.99
N CYS A 266 -14.64 8.84 19.58
CA CYS A 266 -15.84 8.76 18.78
C CYS A 266 -17.10 8.97 19.63
N ASP A 267 -17.12 8.47 20.87
CA ASP A 267 -18.23 8.69 21.81
C ASP A 267 -18.38 10.19 22.15
N ASP A 268 -17.27 10.91 22.41
CA ASP A 268 -17.28 12.37 22.64
C ASP A 268 -17.80 13.15 21.43
N ALA A 269 -17.43 12.71 20.22
CA ALA A 269 -17.86 13.35 18.99
C ALA A 269 -19.36 13.13 18.71
N GLU A 270 -19.92 12.00 19.15
CA GLU A 270 -21.36 11.73 19.10
C GLU A 270 -22.13 12.55 20.14
N ALA A 271 -21.55 12.75 21.32
CA ALA A 271 -22.15 13.56 22.39
C ALA A 271 -22.15 15.07 22.09
N GLY A 272 -21.50 15.52 21.01
CA GLY A 272 -21.36 16.94 20.69
C GLY A 272 -20.45 17.70 21.67
N THR A 273 -19.71 16.98 22.51
CA THR A 273 -18.81 17.53 23.53
C THR A 273 -17.37 17.67 23.04
N ALA A 274 -17.12 17.30 21.77
CA ALA A 274 -15.81 17.43 21.16
C ALA A 274 -15.43 18.91 20.98
N ASP A 275 -14.68 19.44 21.93
CA ASP A 275 -13.94 20.69 21.73
C ASP A 275 -12.88 20.45 20.65
N ASP A 276 -13.08 21.05 19.47
CA ASP A 276 -12.13 21.00 18.34
C ASP A 276 -10.77 21.62 18.71
N GLY A 277 -10.71 22.35 19.84
CA GLY A 277 -9.51 22.94 20.40
C GLY A 277 -8.82 22.11 21.49
N ALA A 278 -8.20 20.97 21.19
CA ALA A 278 -7.23 20.40 22.15
C ALA A 278 -6.06 19.63 21.52
N ALA A 279 -4.91 20.29 21.57
CA ALA A 279 -3.59 19.90 21.07
C ALA A 279 -2.93 18.65 21.70
N LYS A 280 -3.67 17.71 22.29
CA LYS A 280 -3.09 16.56 23.01
C LYS A 280 -3.73 15.19 22.76
N GLY A 281 -4.59 15.05 21.76
CA GLY A 281 -5.32 13.79 21.50
C GLY A 281 -5.18 13.20 20.10
N LEU A 282 -5.66 11.96 19.99
CA LEU A 282 -5.97 11.28 18.74
C LEU A 282 -7.01 12.10 17.94
N ARG A 283 -6.73 12.38 16.67
CA ARG A 283 -7.68 13.12 15.82
C ARG A 283 -8.86 12.22 15.43
N ARG A 284 -10.01 12.83 15.11
CA ARG A 284 -11.23 12.09 14.72
C ARG A 284 -11.02 11.16 13.52
N ASP A 285 -10.26 11.60 12.50
CA ASP A 285 -9.92 10.80 11.33
C ASP A 285 -9.01 9.61 11.67
N GLU A 286 -8.09 9.81 12.62
CA GLU A 286 -7.19 8.77 13.11
C GLU A 286 -7.92 7.74 13.97
N ALA A 287 -8.79 8.19 14.87
CA ALA A 287 -9.67 7.33 15.66
C ALA A 287 -10.54 6.46 14.74
N ARG A 288 -11.20 7.08 13.75
CA ARG A 288 -12.00 6.34 12.77
C ARG A 288 -11.16 5.32 11.98
N GLY A 289 -9.92 5.66 11.62
CA GLY A 289 -9.02 4.74 10.93
C GLY A 289 -8.65 3.50 11.75
N LEU A 290 -8.49 3.65 13.07
CA LEU A 290 -8.23 2.52 13.98
C LEU A 290 -9.47 1.64 14.14
N LEU A 291 -10.63 2.24 14.41
CA LEU A 291 -11.90 1.51 14.56
C LEU A 291 -12.29 0.78 13.25
N LEU A 292 -12.04 1.41 12.10
CA LEU A 292 -12.26 0.79 10.79
C LEU A 292 -11.42 -0.47 10.61
N ALA A 293 -10.16 -0.46 11.05
CA ALA A 293 -9.29 -1.62 10.96
C ALA A 293 -9.78 -2.76 11.86
N SER A 294 -10.21 -2.47 13.10
CA SER A 294 -10.77 -3.47 14.00
C SER A 294 -12.02 -4.11 13.41
N ALA A 295 -13.01 -3.32 12.98
CA ALA A 295 -14.23 -3.83 12.37
C ALA A 295 -13.95 -4.63 11.08
N PHE A 296 -12.99 -4.18 10.27
CA PHE A 296 -12.57 -4.88 9.05
C PHE A 296 -11.97 -6.26 9.37
N CYS A 297 -11.10 -6.33 10.39
CA CYS A 297 -10.43 -7.57 10.75
C CYS A 297 -11.32 -8.56 11.51
N GLU A 298 -12.21 -8.08 12.37
CA GLU A 298 -13.24 -8.91 13.02
C GLU A 298 -14.13 -9.60 11.99
N ARG A 299 -14.61 -8.86 10.99
CA ARG A 299 -15.42 -9.42 9.89
C ARG A 299 -14.69 -10.52 9.13
N ARG A 300 -13.41 -10.30 8.83
CA ARG A 300 -12.57 -11.29 8.14
C ARG A 300 -12.37 -12.54 9.02
N GLN A 301 -12.20 -12.40 10.33
CA GLN A 301 -12.06 -13.55 11.25
C GLN A 301 -13.35 -14.35 11.43
N CYS A 302 -14.51 -13.69 11.46
CA CYS A 302 -15.81 -14.36 11.63
C CYS A 302 -16.26 -15.18 10.42
N GLY A 303 -15.39 -15.42 9.43
CA GLY A 303 -15.77 -16.18 8.25
C GLY A 303 -16.86 -15.49 7.43
N LEU A 304 -17.10 -14.18 7.61
CA LEU A 304 -17.90 -13.37 6.71
C LEU A 304 -17.08 -13.11 5.43
N THR A 305 -16.64 -14.21 4.81
CA THR A 305 -15.82 -14.32 3.60
C THR A 305 -16.67 -14.12 2.37
N ALA A 306 -17.72 -13.30 2.43
CA ALA A 306 -18.23 -12.73 1.18
C ALA A 306 -17.02 -12.03 0.56
N SER A 307 -16.50 -12.59 -0.53
CA SER A 307 -15.29 -12.19 -1.26
C SER A 307 -15.29 -10.72 -1.71
N ASN A 308 -16.32 -9.98 -1.34
CA ASN A 308 -16.61 -8.61 -1.70
C ASN A 308 -16.82 -7.68 -0.50
N ALA A 309 -16.67 -8.14 0.76
CA ALA A 309 -16.73 -7.26 1.93
C ALA A 309 -15.58 -6.25 1.85
N SER A 310 -15.86 -5.14 1.19
CA SER A 310 -14.87 -4.15 0.87
C SER A 310 -14.64 -3.27 2.09
N LEU A 311 -13.47 -2.67 2.17
CA LEU A 311 -13.19 -1.60 3.13
C LEU A 311 -14.25 -0.49 3.07
N LYS A 312 -14.87 -0.28 1.91
CA LYS A 312 -15.97 0.67 1.73
C LYS A 312 -17.21 0.25 2.51
N ASP A 313 -17.62 -1.01 2.42
CA ASP A 313 -18.79 -1.54 3.14
C ASP A 313 -18.58 -1.50 4.66
N THR A 314 -17.34 -1.69 5.09
CA THR A 314 -16.97 -1.57 6.52
C THR A 314 -16.93 -0.11 6.97
N ALA A 315 -16.46 0.81 6.12
CA ALA A 315 -16.41 2.24 6.45
C ALA A 315 -17.78 2.89 6.60
N GLU A 316 -18.81 2.32 5.98
CA GLU A 316 -20.21 2.75 6.14
C GLU A 316 -20.76 2.40 7.53
N LEU A 317 -20.27 1.33 8.15
CA LEU A 317 -20.67 0.89 9.48
C LEU A 317 -19.89 1.60 10.59
N VAL A 318 -18.62 1.94 10.34
CA VAL A 318 -17.81 2.73 11.27
C VAL A 318 -18.06 4.24 11.09
N ARG A 319 -19.31 4.63 10.84
CA ARG A 319 -19.72 6.03 11.00
C ARG A 319 -20.00 6.23 12.49
N CYS A 320 -19.07 6.91 13.19
CA CYS A 320 -19.33 7.44 14.53
C CYS A 320 -20.61 8.28 14.44
N GLY A 321 -21.73 7.73 14.94
CA GLY A 321 -23.08 8.30 14.88
C GLY A 321 -24.22 7.34 14.51
N LYS A 322 -23.98 6.08 14.13
CA LYS A 322 -25.08 5.11 13.90
C LYS A 322 -24.75 3.74 14.47
N ARG A 323 -25.16 3.50 15.73
CA ARG A 323 -25.33 2.13 16.23
C ARG A 323 -26.45 1.46 15.42
N GLY A 324 -26.13 0.33 14.80
CA GLY A 324 -27.09 -0.70 14.43
C GLY A 324 -27.09 -1.78 15.50
#